data_AF-A0A1F1LJ26-F1
#
_entry.id   AF-A0A1F1LJ26-F1
#
_cell.length_a   1.000
_cell.length_b   1.000
_cell.length_c   1.000
_cell.angle_alpha   90.00
_cell.angle_beta   90.00
_cell.angle_gamma   90.00
#
_symmetry.space_group_name_H-M   'P 1'
#
loop_
_entity.id
_entity.type
_entity.pdbx_description
1 polymer ?
#
loop_
_entity_poly.entity_id
_entity_poly.type
_entity_poly.pdbx_seq_one_letter_code
_entity_poly.pdbx_strand_id
1 'polypeptide(L)'
;MPRSPRSTPSPVRFPDPWLPVVAPARGATAVATYLRAHLYGAAVGRSILDRCISAVEPADRVRLVPLRAEFDREIDTAAALLRRLSVVGAPGRGLLRTSSAVTLAALPVGPVLRDPLARLAVLETLRTLVVAKRSMWELLAASWVADDPAPGGDDDELRVHDTGRLLRGLAEQARAQEELLEQLRRAYGLAVFG
;
A
#
# COMPACT_ATOMS: atom_id res chain seq x y z
N MET A 1 58.25 11.16 30.08
CA MET A 1 56.95 11.43 29.42
C MET A 1 55.83 10.88 30.30
N PRO A 2 54.97 11.72 30.92
CA PRO A 2 53.81 11.23 31.64
C PRO A 2 52.64 11.08 30.66
N ARG A 3 51.95 9.93 30.71
CA ARG A 3 50.78 9.61 29.87
C ARG A 3 49.53 10.27 30.47
N SER A 4 48.77 11.01 29.65
CA SER A 4 47.45 11.52 30.02
C SER A 4 46.43 10.39 30.19
N PRO A 5 45.50 10.47 31.15
CA PRO A 5 44.48 9.44 31.35
C PRO A 5 43.40 9.52 30.26
N ARG A 6 43.01 8.35 29.73
CA ARG A 6 41.90 8.19 28.78
C ARG A 6 40.58 8.51 29.48
N SER A 7 39.86 9.52 28.98
CA SER A 7 38.47 9.78 29.34
C SER A 7 37.60 8.61 28.88
N THR A 8 36.92 7.96 29.81
CA THR A 8 35.83 7.03 29.52
C THR A 8 34.61 7.80 29.03
N PRO A 9 33.91 7.36 27.97
CA PRO A 9 32.68 7.99 27.53
C PRO A 9 31.59 7.78 28.60
N SER A 10 30.82 8.83 28.87
CA SER A 10 29.65 8.75 29.76
C SER A 10 28.63 7.74 29.21
N PRO A 11 27.96 6.96 30.08
CA PRO A 11 26.93 6.03 29.63
C PRO A 11 25.80 6.80 28.95
N VAL A 12 25.44 6.36 27.74
CA VAL A 12 24.28 6.85 27.00
C VAL A 12 23.05 6.62 27.86
N ARG A 13 22.43 7.70 28.35
CA ARG A 13 21.11 7.64 29.01
C ARG A 13 20.11 7.15 27.97
N PHE A 14 19.53 5.97 28.19
CA PHE A 14 18.33 5.56 27.48
C PHE A 14 17.19 6.53 27.82
N PRO A 15 16.38 6.95 26.83
CA PRO A 15 15.23 7.80 27.10
C PRO A 15 14.23 7.08 28.01
N ASP A 16 13.61 7.85 28.91
CA ASP A 16 12.68 7.38 29.94
C ASP A 16 11.43 6.74 29.28
N PRO A 17 11.07 5.48 29.60
CA PRO A 17 9.94 4.78 28.97
C PRO A 17 8.57 5.40 29.28
N TRP A 18 8.50 6.36 30.20
CA TRP A 18 7.27 7.04 30.62
C TRP A 18 7.07 8.42 29.98
N LEU A 19 8.02 8.88 29.15
CA LEU A 19 7.74 10.03 28.31
C LEU A 19 6.71 9.61 27.26
N PRO A 20 5.59 10.35 27.10
CA PRO A 20 4.73 10.14 25.94
C PRO A 20 5.64 10.26 24.73
N VAL A 21 5.80 9.17 23.99
CA VAL A 21 6.48 9.19 22.70
C VAL A 21 5.63 10.10 21.84
N VAL A 22 5.99 11.38 21.80
CA VAL A 22 5.45 12.32 20.84
C VAL A 22 5.84 11.72 19.50
N ALA A 23 4.87 11.10 18.82
CA ALA A 23 5.09 10.58 17.49
C ALA A 23 5.70 11.74 16.69
N PRO A 24 6.84 11.55 16.01
CA PRO A 24 7.45 12.64 15.28
C PRO A 24 6.42 13.15 14.27
N ALA A 25 6.01 14.41 14.42
CA ALA A 25 5.06 15.05 13.53
C ALA A 25 5.52 14.82 12.10
N ARG A 26 4.74 14.06 11.33
CA ARG A 26 5.15 13.63 10.00
C ARG A 26 4.90 14.77 9.04
N GLY A 27 5.94 15.55 8.73
CA GLY A 27 5.84 16.61 7.74
C GLY A 27 5.31 16.10 6.38
N ALA A 28 4.62 16.97 5.64
CA ALA A 28 3.98 16.67 4.35
C ALA A 28 4.87 15.88 3.37
N THR A 29 6.18 16.13 3.38
CA THR A 29 7.18 15.42 2.56
C THR A 29 7.25 13.92 2.86
N ALA A 30 7.17 13.49 4.12
CA ALA A 30 7.21 12.08 4.50
C ALA A 30 5.92 11.37 4.04
N VAL A 31 4.76 12.01 4.26
CA VAL A 31 3.46 11.49 3.81
C VAL A 31 3.40 11.40 2.29
N ALA A 32 3.88 12.43 1.57
CA ALA A 32 3.99 12.42 0.12
C ALA A 32 4.91 11.30 -0.39
N THR A 33 6.02 11.05 0.29
CA THR A 33 6.95 9.96 -0.07
C THR A 33 6.30 8.59 0.13
N TYR A 34 5.57 8.41 1.23
CA TYR A 34 4.82 7.20 1.51
C TYR A 34 3.72 6.96 0.47
N LEU A 35 2.93 7.99 0.13
CA LEU A 35 1.91 7.93 -0.92
C LEU A 35 2.50 7.64 -2.31
N ARG A 36 3.71 8.13 -2.63
CA ARG A 36 4.39 7.77 -3.88
C ARG A 36 4.69 6.28 -3.94
N ALA A 37 5.27 5.72 -2.89
CA ALA A 37 5.56 4.28 -2.83
C ALA A 37 4.27 3.45 -3.00
N HIS A 38 3.19 3.88 -2.36
CA HIS A 38 1.88 3.26 -2.51
C HIS A 38 1.35 3.30 -3.93
N LEU A 39 1.44 4.45 -4.59
CA LEU A 39 0.94 4.63 -5.94
C LEU A 39 1.62 3.66 -6.93
N TYR A 40 2.93 3.40 -6.76
CA TYR A 40 3.62 2.34 -7.49
C TYR A 40 3.09 0.95 -7.14
N GLY A 41 2.94 0.63 -5.84
CA GLY A 41 2.40 -0.64 -5.37
C GLY A 41 0.98 -0.93 -5.90
N ALA A 42 0.11 0.08 -5.91
CA ALA A 42 -1.26 -0.01 -6.42
C ALA A 42 -1.28 -0.25 -7.95
N ALA A 43 -0.40 0.41 -8.71
CA ALA A 43 -0.26 0.18 -10.14
C ALA A 43 0.27 -1.23 -10.48
N VAL A 44 1.21 -1.74 -9.67
CA VAL A 44 1.68 -3.12 -9.74
C VAL A 44 0.56 -4.10 -9.41
N GLY A 45 -0.18 -3.87 -8.32
CA GLY A 45 -1.33 -4.68 -7.93
C GLY A 45 -2.43 -4.71 -8.99
N ARG A 46 -2.75 -3.56 -9.60
CA ARG A 46 -3.70 -3.47 -10.71
C ARG A 46 -3.29 -4.33 -11.91
N SER A 47 -2.00 -4.36 -12.22
CA SER A 47 -1.45 -5.16 -13.31
C SER A 47 -1.41 -6.67 -12.98
N ILE A 48 -1.19 -7.03 -11.71
CA ILE A 48 -1.29 -8.41 -11.23
C ILE A 48 -2.74 -8.89 -11.28
N LEU A 49 -3.70 -8.04 -10.92
CA LEU A 49 -5.12 -8.35 -11.00
C LEU A 49 -5.53 -8.78 -12.43
N ASP A 50 -5.02 -8.12 -13.46
CA ASP A 50 -5.29 -8.55 -14.85
C ASP A 50 -4.74 -9.95 -15.16
N ARG A 51 -3.60 -10.31 -14.57
CA ARG A 51 -3.05 -11.67 -14.66
C ARG A 51 -3.90 -12.67 -13.88
N CYS A 52 -4.35 -12.34 -12.67
CA CYS A 52 -5.27 -13.17 -11.89
C CYS A 52 -6.55 -13.45 -12.67
N ILE A 53 -7.19 -12.42 -13.24
CA ILE A 53 -8.41 -12.57 -14.04
C ILE A 53 -8.18 -13.49 -15.23
N SER A 54 -7.02 -13.43 -15.87
CA SER A 54 -6.68 -14.30 -16.99
C SER A 54 -6.39 -15.75 -16.56
N ALA A 55 -5.90 -15.93 -15.34
CA ALA A 55 -5.45 -17.21 -14.81
C ALA A 55 -6.57 -18.04 -14.14
N VAL A 56 -7.62 -17.42 -13.59
CA VAL A 56 -8.70 -18.13 -12.90
C VAL A 56 -9.79 -18.66 -13.84
N GLU A 57 -10.60 -19.58 -13.32
CA GLU A 57 -11.77 -20.14 -14.00
C GLU A 57 -12.85 -19.07 -14.28
N PRO A 58 -13.66 -19.21 -15.34
CA PRO A 58 -14.64 -18.21 -15.75
C PRO A 58 -15.59 -17.75 -14.64
N ALA A 59 -16.02 -18.65 -13.76
CA ALA A 59 -16.90 -18.32 -12.63
C ALA A 59 -16.26 -17.32 -11.65
N ASP A 60 -14.96 -17.46 -11.39
CA ASP A 60 -14.22 -16.57 -10.48
C ASP A 60 -13.82 -15.25 -11.13
N ARG A 61 -13.69 -15.22 -12.47
CA ARG A 61 -13.40 -13.98 -13.21
C ARG A 61 -14.45 -12.92 -12.94
N VAL A 62 -15.72 -13.30 -12.88
CA VAL A 62 -16.85 -12.39 -12.63
C VAL A 62 -16.69 -11.69 -11.27
N ARG A 63 -16.06 -12.34 -10.29
CA ARG A 63 -15.81 -11.79 -8.95
C ARG A 63 -14.58 -10.88 -8.92
N LEU A 64 -13.56 -11.17 -9.73
CA LEU A 64 -12.31 -10.39 -9.78
C LEU A 64 -12.38 -9.15 -10.70
N VAL A 65 -13.16 -9.20 -11.79
CA VAL A 65 -13.29 -8.08 -12.74
C VAL A 65 -13.72 -6.76 -12.09
N PRO A 66 -14.70 -6.73 -11.16
CA PRO A 66 -15.10 -5.50 -10.47
C PRO A 66 -13.96 -4.81 -9.72
N LEU A 67 -12.97 -5.57 -9.22
CA LEU A 67 -11.84 -5.01 -8.48
C LEU A 67 -10.99 -4.07 -9.33
N ARG A 68 -11.06 -4.16 -10.68
CA ARG A 68 -10.34 -3.24 -11.57
C ARG A 68 -10.69 -1.79 -11.28
N ALA A 69 -11.99 -1.51 -11.20
CA ALA A 69 -12.49 -0.16 -10.95
C ALA A 69 -12.11 0.33 -9.55
N GLU A 70 -12.01 -0.56 -8.57
CA GLU A 70 -11.60 -0.24 -7.20
C GLU A 70 -10.10 0.12 -7.13
N PHE A 71 -9.24 -0.65 -7.79
CA PHE A 71 -7.82 -0.33 -7.93
C PHE A 71 -7.59 0.97 -8.72
N ASP A 72 -8.35 1.20 -9.80
CA ASP A 72 -8.23 2.42 -10.58
C ASP A 72 -8.66 3.66 -9.76
N ARG A 73 -9.76 3.57 -9.00
CA ARG A 73 -10.20 4.62 -8.06
C ARG A 73 -9.16 4.90 -6.99
N GLU A 74 -8.52 3.86 -6.47
CA GLU A 74 -7.48 4.01 -5.46
C GLU A 74 -6.25 4.73 -6.01
N ILE A 75 -5.78 4.34 -7.19
CA ILE A 75 -4.66 5.01 -7.87
C ILE A 75 -4.98 6.50 -8.07
N ASP A 76 -6.20 6.81 -8.52
CA ASP A 76 -6.63 8.20 -8.73
C ASP A 76 -6.71 8.98 -7.42
N THR A 77 -7.19 8.34 -6.35
CA THR A 77 -7.28 8.94 -5.01
C THR A 77 -5.90 9.20 -4.43
N ALA A 78 -5.00 8.23 -4.46
CA ALA A 78 -3.63 8.36 -4.00
C ALA A 78 -2.88 9.46 -4.78
N ALA A 79 -3.08 9.52 -6.10
CA ALA A 79 -2.52 10.57 -6.93
C ALA A 79 -3.10 11.95 -6.60
N ALA A 80 -4.39 12.06 -6.31
CA ALA A 80 -5.02 13.31 -5.90
C ALA A 80 -4.48 13.81 -4.54
N LEU A 81 -4.37 12.92 -3.55
CA LEU A 81 -3.76 13.24 -2.26
C LEU A 81 -2.30 13.68 -2.43
N LEU A 82 -1.53 12.97 -3.25
CA LEU A 82 -0.13 13.31 -3.50
C LEU A 82 0.04 14.67 -4.20
N ARG A 83 -0.85 15.03 -5.14
CA ARG A 83 -0.83 16.37 -5.77
C ARG A 83 -1.09 17.50 -4.78
N ARG A 84 -1.89 17.25 -3.74
CA ARG A 84 -2.14 18.24 -2.68
C ARG A 84 -0.93 18.41 -1.76
N LEU A 85 -0.18 17.34 -1.51
CA LEU A 85 0.94 17.32 -0.56
C LEU A 85 2.31 17.62 -1.18
N SER A 86 2.45 17.53 -2.50
CA SER A 86 3.75 17.63 -3.17
C SER A 86 3.73 18.62 -4.32
N VAL A 87 4.71 19.54 -4.32
CA VAL A 87 4.95 20.50 -5.42
C VAL A 87 5.30 19.78 -6.73
N VAL A 88 6.00 18.64 -6.65
CA VAL A 88 6.34 17.80 -7.81
C VAL A 88 5.11 17.04 -8.33
N GLY A 89 4.04 16.98 -7.54
CA GLY A 89 2.80 16.30 -7.89
C GLY A 89 2.91 14.77 -7.89
N ALA A 90 1.93 14.13 -8.52
CA ALA A 90 1.89 12.68 -8.69
C ALA A 90 2.46 12.26 -10.05
N PRO A 91 3.20 11.13 -10.11
CA PRO A 91 3.65 10.59 -11.39
C PRO A 91 2.46 10.26 -12.30
N GLY A 92 2.61 10.55 -13.59
CA GLY A 92 1.56 10.29 -14.59
C GLY A 92 1.29 8.79 -14.79
N ARG A 93 0.07 8.45 -15.26
CA ARG A 93 -0.35 7.06 -15.49
C ARG A 93 0.59 6.27 -16.41
N GLY A 94 1.20 6.93 -17.40
CA GLY A 94 2.18 6.31 -18.30
C GLY A 94 3.43 5.83 -17.56
N LEU A 95 4.00 6.66 -16.69
CA LEU A 95 5.18 6.30 -15.90
C LEU A 95 4.86 5.15 -14.94
N LEU A 96 3.72 5.21 -14.26
CA LEU A 96 3.26 4.14 -13.37
C LEU A 96 3.11 2.80 -14.09
N ARG A 97 2.55 2.81 -15.30
CA ARG A 97 2.41 1.60 -16.14
C ARG A 97 3.78 1.04 -16.52
N THR A 98 4.70 1.87 -17.00
CA THR A 98 6.05 1.43 -17.39
C THR A 98 6.81 0.85 -16.20
N SER A 99 6.81 1.54 -15.05
CA SER A 99 7.45 1.05 -13.83
C SER A 99 6.85 -0.27 -13.35
N SER A 100 5.52 -0.40 -13.41
CA SER A 100 4.84 -1.66 -13.04
C SER A 100 5.20 -2.78 -14.01
N ALA A 101 5.30 -2.50 -15.31
CA ALA A 101 5.70 -3.50 -16.30
C ALA A 101 7.11 -4.04 -16.04
N VAL A 102 8.06 -3.17 -15.66
CA VAL A 102 9.43 -3.57 -15.28
C VAL A 102 9.41 -4.45 -14.04
N THR A 103 8.69 -4.06 -12.98
CA THR A 103 8.56 -4.87 -11.75
C THR A 103 7.95 -6.24 -12.02
N LEU A 104 7.09 -6.36 -13.01
CA LEU A 104 6.34 -7.57 -13.31
C LEU A 104 6.98 -8.45 -14.39
N ALA A 105 8.15 -8.07 -14.92
CA ALA A 105 8.89 -8.87 -15.89
C ALA A 105 9.30 -10.25 -15.32
N ALA A 106 9.34 -10.38 -13.99
CA ALA A 106 9.67 -11.63 -13.30
C ALA A 106 8.44 -12.53 -13.01
N LEU A 107 7.21 -12.06 -13.24
CA LEU A 107 6.02 -12.89 -13.02
C LEU A 107 5.69 -13.73 -14.27
N PRO A 108 5.21 -14.97 -14.09
CA PRO A 108 4.84 -15.84 -15.20
C PRO A 108 3.74 -15.19 -16.07
N VAL A 109 3.86 -15.39 -17.39
CA VAL A 109 2.91 -14.89 -18.40
C VAL A 109 2.41 -16.02 -19.29
N GLY A 110 1.19 -15.88 -19.81
CA GLY A 110 0.65 -16.74 -20.85
C GLY A 110 0.42 -18.19 -20.39
N PRO A 111 0.84 -19.21 -21.17
CA PRO A 111 0.49 -20.62 -20.95
C PRO A 111 0.99 -21.19 -19.61
N VAL A 112 1.99 -20.56 -18.98
CA VAL A 112 2.47 -20.92 -17.63
C VAL A 112 1.38 -20.70 -16.56
N LEU A 113 0.43 -19.79 -16.78
CA LEU A 113 -0.69 -19.58 -15.87
C LEU A 113 -1.75 -20.70 -15.92
N ARG A 114 -1.63 -21.64 -16.87
CA ARG A 114 -2.43 -22.88 -16.85
C ARG A 114 -1.96 -23.83 -15.75
N ASP A 115 -0.70 -23.72 -15.33
CA ASP A 115 -0.19 -24.48 -14.20
C ASP A 115 -0.92 -24.07 -12.91
N PRO A 116 -1.53 -25.03 -12.18
CA PRO A 116 -2.29 -24.72 -10.97
C PRO A 116 -1.48 -24.02 -9.88
N LEU A 117 -0.19 -24.36 -9.74
CA LEU A 117 0.68 -23.75 -8.73
C LEU A 117 1.07 -22.32 -9.12
N ALA A 118 1.34 -22.08 -10.40
CA ALA A 118 1.58 -20.72 -10.91
C ALA A 118 0.35 -19.82 -10.74
N ARG A 119 -0.85 -20.35 -10.98
CA ARG A 119 -2.12 -19.63 -10.73
C ARG A 119 -2.27 -19.25 -9.27
N LEU A 120 -2.00 -20.20 -8.37
CA LEU A 120 -2.05 -19.98 -6.93
C LEU A 120 -1.04 -18.92 -6.48
N ALA A 121 0.20 -19.00 -6.98
CA ALA A 121 1.25 -18.02 -6.67
C ALA A 121 0.88 -16.59 -7.08
N VAL A 122 0.22 -16.42 -8.23
CA VAL A 122 -0.25 -15.11 -8.70
C VAL A 122 -1.38 -14.56 -7.81
N LEU A 123 -2.32 -15.41 -7.36
CA LEU A 123 -3.34 -15.02 -6.39
C LEU A 123 -2.74 -14.63 -5.04
N GLU A 124 -1.75 -15.38 -4.55
CA GLU A 124 -1.07 -15.10 -3.29
C GLU A 124 -0.25 -13.80 -3.34
N THR A 125 0.40 -13.53 -4.47
CA THR A 125 1.10 -12.27 -4.72
C THR A 125 0.12 -11.08 -4.65
N LEU A 126 -1.03 -11.20 -5.33
CA LEU A 126 -2.06 -10.15 -5.29
C LEU A 126 -2.59 -9.94 -3.87
N ARG A 127 -2.88 -11.02 -3.14
CA ARG A 127 -3.34 -10.94 -1.75
C ARG A 127 -2.31 -10.22 -0.87
N THR A 128 -1.03 -10.56 -1.00
CA THR A 128 0.06 -9.93 -0.24
C THR A 128 0.10 -8.42 -0.47
N LEU A 129 -0.07 -7.98 -1.71
CA LEU A 129 -0.14 -6.56 -2.05
C LEU A 129 -1.38 -5.88 -1.46
N VAL A 130 -2.54 -6.54 -1.52
CA VAL A 130 -3.79 -6.03 -0.92
C VAL A 130 -3.67 -5.90 0.60
N VAL A 131 -3.05 -6.86 1.27
CA VAL A 131 -2.75 -6.81 2.72
C VAL A 131 -1.85 -5.61 3.03
N ALA A 132 -0.75 -5.45 2.30
CA ALA A 132 0.17 -4.33 2.49
C ALA A 132 -0.52 -2.97 2.25
N LYS A 133 -1.36 -2.89 1.21
CA LYS A 133 -2.22 -1.73 0.90
C LYS A 133 -3.19 -1.42 2.05
N ARG A 134 -3.90 -2.42 2.58
CA ARG A 134 -4.84 -2.23 3.70
C ARG A 134 -4.10 -1.63 4.90
N SER A 135 -3.01 -2.27 5.32
CA SER A 135 -2.21 -1.81 6.46
C SER A 135 -1.74 -0.38 6.26
N MET A 136 -1.35 -0.03 5.03
CA MET A 136 -0.96 1.34 4.72
C MET A 136 -2.12 2.34 4.86
N TRP A 137 -3.31 2.02 4.38
CA TRP A 137 -4.47 2.90 4.53
C TRP A 137 -4.92 3.06 5.98
N GLU A 138 -4.88 1.99 6.76
CA GLU A 138 -5.14 2.02 8.20
C GLU A 138 -4.14 2.92 8.93
N LEU A 139 -2.84 2.76 8.64
CA LEU A 139 -1.78 3.60 9.21
C LEU A 139 -1.93 5.06 8.81
N LEU A 140 -2.23 5.34 7.54
CA LEU A 140 -2.46 6.70 7.08
C LEU A 140 -3.68 7.30 7.76
N ALA A 141 -4.81 6.59 7.82
CA ALA A 141 -6.02 7.07 8.48
C ALA A 141 -5.78 7.41 9.95
N ALA A 142 -5.05 6.55 10.67
CA ALA A 142 -4.70 6.80 12.07
C ALA A 142 -3.78 8.01 12.23
N SER A 143 -2.77 8.17 11.36
CA SER A 143 -1.82 9.29 11.43
C SER A 143 -2.39 10.62 10.93
N TRP A 144 -3.26 10.61 9.91
CA TRP A 144 -3.80 11.83 9.29
C TRP A 144 -4.74 12.57 10.23
N VAL A 145 -5.46 11.82 11.08
CA VAL A 145 -6.32 12.36 12.14
C VAL A 145 -5.47 12.98 13.28
N ALA A 146 -4.23 12.53 13.45
CA ALA A 146 -3.36 12.99 14.54
C ALA A 146 -2.51 14.23 14.17
N ASP A 147 -1.99 14.30 12.94
CA ASP A 147 -0.86 15.19 12.61
C ASP A 147 -1.10 16.11 11.39
N ASP A 148 -2.36 16.35 10.96
CA ASP A 148 -2.75 16.95 9.66
C ASP A 148 -1.60 17.56 8.83
N PRO A 149 -1.18 16.93 7.72
CA PRO A 149 -0.03 17.38 6.96
C PRO A 149 -0.27 18.66 6.13
N ALA A 150 -1.46 19.25 6.17
CA ALA A 150 -1.78 20.47 5.43
C ALA A 150 -1.18 21.74 6.09
N PRO A 151 -0.69 22.72 5.31
CA PRO A 151 -0.27 24.02 5.84
C PRO A 151 -1.52 24.81 6.25
N GLY A 152 -1.69 25.02 7.56
CA GLY A 152 -2.98 25.32 8.19
C GLY A 152 -3.78 26.52 7.67
N GLY A 153 -5.09 26.33 7.60
CA GLY A 153 -6.13 27.35 7.62
C GLY A 153 -7.38 26.85 8.35
N ASP A 154 -8.16 27.77 8.96
CA ASP A 154 -9.32 27.49 9.83
C ASP A 154 -10.48 26.70 9.17
N ASP A 155 -10.38 26.37 7.87
CA ASP A 155 -11.34 25.59 7.09
C ASP A 155 -10.91 24.10 6.96
N ASP A 156 -9.83 23.69 7.65
CA ASP A 156 -9.17 22.39 7.48
C ASP A 156 -9.73 21.26 8.36
N GLU A 157 -10.34 21.52 9.52
CA GLU A 157 -10.87 20.43 10.38
C GLU A 157 -11.93 19.56 9.69
N LEU A 158 -12.84 20.17 8.93
CA LEU A 158 -13.83 19.45 8.11
C LEU A 158 -13.14 18.60 7.02
N ARG A 159 -12.09 19.12 6.39
CA ARG A 159 -11.32 18.43 5.34
C ARG A 159 -10.47 17.28 5.87
N VAL A 160 -9.97 17.40 7.11
CA VAL A 160 -9.24 16.35 7.82
C VAL A 160 -10.17 15.19 8.17
N HIS A 161 -11.36 15.49 8.69
CA HIS A 161 -12.35 14.45 8.98
C HIS A 161 -12.83 13.72 7.72
N ASP A 162 -13.03 14.44 6.61
CA ASP A 162 -13.39 13.84 5.32
C ASP A 162 -12.27 12.96 4.75
N THR A 163 -11.02 13.40 4.86
CA THR A 163 -9.86 12.63 4.40
C THR A 163 -9.65 11.39 5.27
N GLY A 164 -9.77 11.50 6.60
CA GLY A 164 -9.68 10.36 7.52
C GLY A 164 -10.82 9.34 7.31
N ARG A 165 -12.02 9.79 6.95
CA ARG A 165 -13.13 8.89 6.56
C ARG A 165 -12.84 8.19 5.23
N LEU A 166 -12.35 8.93 4.23
CA LEU A 166 -11.96 8.38 2.93
C LEU A 166 -10.89 7.27 3.08
N LEU A 167 -9.84 7.52 3.86
CA LEU A 167 -8.75 6.58 4.08
C LEU A 167 -9.23 5.29 4.78
N ARG A 168 -10.15 5.41 5.75
CA ARG A 168 -10.80 4.25 6.37
C ARG A 168 -11.65 3.47 5.38
N GLY A 169 -12.42 4.15 4.53
CA GLY A 169 -13.18 3.50 3.46
C GLY A 169 -12.29 2.72 2.48
N LEU A 170 -11.10 3.25 2.15
CA LEU A 170 -10.11 2.53 1.33
C LEU A 170 -9.55 1.30 2.04
N ALA A 171 -9.31 1.37 3.35
CA ALA A 171 -8.90 0.22 4.16
C ALA A 171 -9.99 -0.86 4.21
N GLU A 172 -11.25 -0.48 4.41
CA GLU A 172 -12.39 -1.40 4.39
C GLU A 172 -12.57 -2.06 3.02
N GLN A 173 -12.44 -1.30 1.93
CA GLN A 173 -12.43 -1.84 0.57
C GLN A 173 -11.29 -2.85 0.39
N ALA A 174 -10.07 -2.53 0.86
CA ALA A 174 -8.92 -3.42 0.79
C ALA A 174 -9.13 -4.71 1.61
N ARG A 175 -9.83 -4.62 2.75
CA ARG A 175 -10.22 -5.79 3.54
C ARG A 175 -11.17 -6.71 2.78
N ALA A 176 -12.21 -6.16 2.14
CA ALA A 176 -13.13 -6.96 1.32
C ALA A 176 -12.40 -7.65 0.15
N GLN A 177 -11.45 -6.94 -0.47
CA GLN A 177 -10.55 -7.51 -1.49
C GLN A 177 -9.71 -8.67 -0.93
N GLU A 178 -9.13 -8.50 0.27
CA GLU A 178 -8.34 -9.56 0.92
C GLU A 178 -9.19 -10.81 1.18
N GLU A 179 -10.40 -10.63 1.73
CA GLU A 179 -11.31 -11.72 2.05
C GLU A 179 -11.69 -12.52 0.79
N LEU A 180 -12.01 -11.83 -0.31
CA LEU A 180 -12.27 -12.46 -1.61
C LEU A 180 -11.04 -13.25 -2.10
N LEU A 181 -9.85 -12.66 -2.05
CA LEU A 181 -8.62 -13.30 -2.53
C LEU A 181 -8.22 -14.49 -1.66
N GLU A 182 -8.44 -14.43 -0.35
CA GLU A 182 -8.21 -15.56 0.56
C GLU A 182 -9.18 -16.72 0.28
N GLN A 183 -10.46 -16.43 0.01
CA GLN A 183 -11.43 -17.46 -0.39
C GLN A 183 -10.99 -18.17 -1.68
N LEU A 184 -10.59 -17.41 -2.70
CA LEU A 184 -10.09 -17.97 -3.95
C LEU A 184 -8.80 -18.77 -3.73
N ARG A 185 -7.82 -18.23 -2.99
CA ARG A 185 -6.57 -18.92 -2.66
C ARG A 185 -6.82 -20.26 -1.99
N ARG A 186 -7.77 -20.34 -1.04
CA ARG A 186 -8.13 -21.61 -0.40
C ARG A 186 -8.74 -22.61 -1.37
N ALA A 187 -9.68 -22.16 -2.21
CA ALA A 187 -10.33 -23.04 -3.19
C ALA A 187 -9.32 -23.62 -4.19
N TYR A 188 -8.46 -22.77 -4.77
CA TYR A 188 -7.40 -23.23 -5.67
C TYR A 188 -6.31 -24.03 -4.95
N GLY A 189 -5.97 -23.68 -3.71
CA GLY A 189 -4.99 -24.41 -2.91
C GLY A 189 -5.43 -25.82 -2.57
N LEU A 190 -6.71 -26.03 -2.23
CA LEU A 190 -7.28 -27.37 -2.03
C LEU A 190 -7.23 -28.21 -3.31
N ALA A 191 -7.43 -27.61 -4.49
CA ALA A 191 -7.33 -28.34 -5.75
C ALA A 191 -5.88 -28.72 -6.12
N VAL A 192 -4.86 -28.05 -5.54
CA VAL A 192 -3.44 -28.29 -5.81
C VAL A 192 -2.82 -29.25 -4.79
N PHE A 193 -3.21 -29.14 -3.51
CA PHE A 193 -2.55 -29.82 -2.39
C PHE A 193 -3.46 -30.77 -1.59
N GLY A 194 -4.76 -30.79 -1.87
CA GLY A 194 -5.74 -31.70 -1.23
C GLY A 194 -5.90 -32.99 -1.99
#